data_AF-A0A1X7UA14-F1
#
_entry.id   AF-A0A1X7UA14-F1
#
_cell.length_a   1.000
_cell.length_b   1.000
_cell.length_c   1.000
_cell.angle_alpha   90.00
_cell.angle_beta   90.00
_cell.angle_gamma   90.00
#
_symmetry.space_group_name_H-M   'P 1'
#
loop_
_entity.id
_entity.type
_entity.pdbx_description
1 polymer ?
#
loop_
_entity_poly.entity_id
_entity_poly.type
_entity_poly.pdbx_seq_one_letter_code
_entity_poly.pdbx_strand_id
1 'polypeptide(L)'
;MTAVLQLLVPLLLAAIAPVQAAGPSNGDLRLVNSTGGPSALEGALQIYLATNGTWGAVCVRAGSNKELYNTVCQQLGYTGADGTGSYVTNVSVNNVTNDEFPAPLLTGVQCSSVYPHLLRCGYTLVTDVMEDICEDGTGVPYVTCMSSNLTSSGPYPGQVALFYGEWSSEGLLQVYLNNRWGTVCSEFFTLANGDSVCQQLGYTNALYYGPYSQYGIRWIWLRELNATCNSSCFKDCYTAPTIRNIYCSNRDDVYLVCTFDTTRYDSSLPYGRNCSLEYGTLTAAFIAVLMILFCLIVSVYIIIFIMRVVVAAYHKTEHYKLKDKRHRNRRHDFDEYRSSLDENSMILSNDYTVKD
;
A
#
# COMPACT_ATOMS: atom_id res chain seq x y z
N MET A 1 24.33 19.08 -49.98
CA MET A 1 23.51 19.50 -48.81
C MET A 1 22.12 18.86 -48.75
N THR A 2 21.77 17.90 -49.62
CA THR A 2 20.40 17.36 -49.73
C THR A 2 20.21 15.93 -49.20
N ALA A 3 21.28 15.18 -48.92
CA ALA A 3 21.18 13.79 -48.45
C ALA A 3 21.07 13.64 -46.92
N VAL A 4 21.59 14.59 -46.13
CA VAL A 4 21.53 14.53 -44.65
C VAL A 4 20.14 14.93 -44.13
N LEU A 5 19.41 15.77 -44.88
CA LEU A 5 18.07 16.22 -44.49
C LEU A 5 16.99 15.13 -44.71
N GLN A 6 17.21 14.17 -45.61
CA GLN A 6 16.26 13.07 -45.87
C GLN A 6 16.35 11.92 -44.85
N LEU A 7 17.45 11.81 -44.11
CA LEU A 7 17.63 10.79 -43.06
C LEU A 7 17.16 11.27 -41.68
N LEU A 8 16.96 12.57 -41.48
CA LEU A 8 16.50 13.16 -40.21
C LEU A 8 14.98 13.34 -40.14
N VAL A 9 14.28 13.35 -41.29
CA VAL A 9 12.81 13.50 -41.34
C VAL A 9 12.07 12.29 -40.74
N PRO A 10 12.48 11.01 -40.95
CA PRO A 10 11.80 9.88 -40.30
C PRO A 10 12.09 9.80 -38.79
N LEU A 11 13.25 10.29 -38.35
CA LEU A 11 13.66 10.31 -36.94
C LEU A 11 12.97 11.44 -36.15
N LEU A 12 12.63 12.57 -36.79
CA LEU A 12 11.83 13.62 -36.16
C LEU A 12 10.32 13.30 -36.09
N LEU A 13 9.81 12.46 -37.00
CA LEU A 13 8.39 12.07 -37.02
C LEU A 13 8.05 10.95 -36.02
N ALA A 14 9.04 10.22 -35.49
CA ALA A 14 8.83 9.23 -34.44
C ALA A 14 8.59 9.85 -33.04
N ALA A 15 8.86 11.15 -32.87
CA ALA A 15 8.72 11.84 -31.59
C ALA A 15 7.32 12.45 -31.34
N ILE A 16 6.40 12.33 -32.30
CA ILE A 16 5.04 12.87 -32.17
C ILE A 16 4.02 11.95 -32.87
N ALA A 17 4.20 10.63 -32.79
CA ALA A 17 3.04 9.78 -32.97
C ALA A 17 2.08 10.14 -31.81
N PRO A 18 0.88 10.69 -32.07
CA PRO A 18 -0.12 10.75 -31.02
C PRO A 18 -0.25 9.32 -30.50
N VAL A 19 -0.27 9.15 -29.17
CA VAL A 19 -0.72 7.90 -28.55
C VAL A 19 -1.97 7.52 -29.34
N GLN A 20 -1.86 6.48 -30.16
CA GLN A 20 -3.00 6.06 -30.95
C GLN A 20 -4.02 5.67 -29.91
N ALA A 21 -5.08 6.48 -29.77
CA ALA A 21 -6.14 6.22 -28.81
C ALA A 21 -6.61 4.80 -29.11
N ALA A 22 -6.21 3.86 -28.25
CA ALA A 22 -6.72 2.52 -28.35
C ALA A 22 -8.22 2.69 -28.06
N GLY A 23 -9.06 2.21 -28.98
CA GLY A 23 -10.48 2.10 -28.66
C GLY A 23 -10.66 1.26 -27.38
N PRO A 24 -11.85 1.28 -26.77
CA PRO A 24 -12.11 0.49 -25.58
C PRO A 24 -11.76 -0.99 -25.80
N SER A 25 -11.11 -1.59 -24.81
CA SER A 25 -10.86 -3.02 -24.75
C SER A 25 -12.14 -3.75 -24.37
N ASN A 26 -12.22 -5.03 -24.79
CA ASN A 26 -13.31 -5.91 -24.37
C ASN A 26 -13.43 -5.92 -22.83
N GLY A 27 -14.64 -5.74 -22.33
CA GLY A 27 -14.91 -5.72 -20.90
C GLY A 27 -14.66 -4.38 -20.21
N ASP A 28 -14.28 -3.33 -20.94
CA ASP A 28 -14.16 -1.99 -20.36
C ASP A 28 -15.45 -1.53 -19.71
N LEU A 29 -15.33 -0.85 -18.58
CA LEU A 29 -16.45 -0.34 -17.80
C LEU A 29 -16.49 1.18 -17.84
N ARG A 30 -17.70 1.72 -17.76
CA ARG A 30 -17.94 3.13 -17.43
C ARG A 30 -19.18 3.27 -16.57
N LEU A 31 -19.20 4.32 -15.75
CA LEU A 31 -20.39 4.75 -15.03
C LEU A 31 -20.99 5.94 -15.76
N VAL A 32 -22.30 5.92 -16.00
CA VAL A 32 -23.01 6.98 -16.72
C VAL A 32 -23.99 7.66 -15.78
N ASN A 33 -23.93 8.99 -15.69
CA ASN A 33 -24.83 9.76 -14.83
C ASN A 33 -26.22 9.93 -15.48
N SER A 34 -27.14 10.57 -14.75
CA SER A 34 -28.51 10.85 -15.21
C SER A 34 -28.64 11.80 -16.39
N THR A 35 -27.54 12.36 -16.88
CA THR A 35 -27.51 13.17 -18.11
C THR A 35 -26.91 12.42 -19.30
N GLY A 36 -26.60 11.12 -19.14
CA GLY A 36 -26.02 10.28 -20.19
C GLY A 36 -24.51 10.44 -20.37
N GLY A 37 -23.84 11.21 -19.51
CA GLY A 37 -22.39 11.46 -19.58
C GLY A 37 -21.56 10.53 -18.69
N PRO A 38 -20.28 10.30 -19.01
CA PRO A 38 -19.39 9.53 -18.15
C PRO A 38 -19.22 10.24 -16.79
N SER A 39 -19.24 9.45 -15.74
CA SER A 39 -19.08 9.88 -14.36
C SER A 39 -17.98 9.08 -13.71
N ALA A 40 -17.14 9.75 -12.91
CA ALA A 40 -15.99 9.12 -12.29
C ALA A 40 -16.39 8.23 -11.10
N LEU A 41 -17.28 8.73 -10.23
CA LEU A 41 -17.53 8.11 -8.93
C LEU A 41 -18.86 7.37 -8.83
N GLU A 42 -19.85 7.74 -9.64
CA GLU A 42 -21.16 7.12 -9.54
C GLU A 42 -21.96 7.16 -10.84
N GLY A 43 -22.78 6.15 -11.09
CA GLY A 43 -23.63 6.10 -12.28
C GLY A 43 -24.16 4.71 -12.60
N ALA A 44 -24.99 4.64 -13.64
CA ALA A 44 -25.44 3.39 -14.24
C ALA A 44 -24.25 2.67 -14.89
N LEU A 45 -24.11 1.37 -14.58
CA LEU A 45 -23.03 0.54 -15.09
C LEU A 45 -23.24 0.19 -16.57
N GLN A 46 -22.23 0.49 -17.38
CA GLN A 46 -22.15 0.04 -18.76
C GLN A 46 -20.85 -0.71 -19.01
N ILE A 47 -20.91 -1.67 -19.95
CA ILE A 47 -19.77 -2.47 -20.39
C ILE A 47 -19.61 -2.36 -21.90
N TYR A 48 -18.37 -2.34 -22.36
CA TYR A 48 -18.02 -2.49 -23.76
C TYR A 48 -17.75 -3.96 -24.11
N LEU A 49 -18.40 -4.50 -25.15
CA LEU A 49 -18.07 -5.81 -25.70
C LEU A 49 -17.49 -5.67 -27.11
N ALA A 50 -16.25 -6.12 -27.27
CA ALA A 50 -15.53 -6.00 -28.54
C ALA A 50 -16.12 -6.85 -29.66
N THR A 51 -16.89 -7.89 -29.35
CA THR A 51 -17.59 -8.73 -30.33
C THR A 51 -18.59 -7.94 -31.16
N ASN A 52 -19.27 -6.97 -30.52
CA ASN A 52 -20.28 -6.13 -31.16
C ASN A 52 -19.78 -4.70 -31.40
N GLY A 53 -18.66 -4.32 -30.78
CA GLY A 53 -18.08 -2.99 -30.89
C GLY A 53 -18.93 -1.91 -30.22
N THR A 54 -19.76 -2.28 -29.24
CA THR A 54 -20.76 -1.39 -28.63
C THR A 54 -20.68 -1.37 -27.10
N TRP A 55 -21.09 -0.23 -26.54
CA TRP A 55 -21.44 -0.10 -25.14
C TRP A 55 -22.86 -0.58 -24.91
N GLY A 56 -23.10 -1.22 -23.78
CA GLY A 56 -24.42 -1.66 -23.39
C GLY A 56 -24.60 -1.83 -21.89
N ALA A 57 -25.86 -1.96 -21.48
CA ALA A 57 -26.20 -2.09 -20.08
C ALA A 57 -25.85 -3.49 -19.52
N VAL A 58 -25.62 -3.55 -18.22
CA VAL A 58 -25.35 -4.78 -17.47
C VAL A 58 -26.53 -5.07 -16.56
N CYS A 59 -27.26 -6.16 -16.79
CA CYS A 59 -28.38 -6.57 -15.95
C CYS A 59 -27.91 -7.49 -14.82
N VAL A 60 -28.20 -7.09 -13.58
CA VAL A 60 -27.92 -7.87 -12.37
C VAL A 60 -29.21 -8.36 -11.73
N ARG A 61 -29.14 -9.48 -11.02
CA ARG A 61 -30.27 -10.02 -10.26
C ARG A 61 -30.47 -9.23 -8.96
N ALA A 62 -31.71 -8.92 -8.57
CA ALA A 62 -31.99 -8.26 -7.29
C ALA A 62 -31.45 -9.11 -6.13
N GLY A 63 -30.85 -8.42 -5.15
CA GLY A 63 -30.04 -9.08 -4.13
C GLY A 63 -28.61 -9.39 -4.58
N SER A 64 -28.18 -8.92 -5.76
CA SER A 64 -26.78 -8.89 -6.17
C SER A 64 -25.91 -8.30 -5.06
N ASN A 65 -24.82 -9.00 -4.79
CA ASN A 65 -24.05 -8.89 -3.57
C ASN A 65 -22.99 -7.78 -3.60
N LYS A 66 -22.41 -7.47 -2.44
CA LYS A 66 -21.35 -6.47 -2.25
C LYS A 66 -20.13 -6.74 -3.13
N GLU A 67 -19.89 -8.00 -3.47
CA GLU A 67 -18.78 -8.48 -4.28
C GLU A 67 -18.82 -7.94 -5.71
N LEU A 68 -20.01 -7.85 -6.33
CA LEU A 68 -20.18 -7.30 -7.68
C LEU A 68 -19.81 -5.81 -7.71
N TYR A 69 -20.35 -5.01 -6.79
CA TYR A 69 -20.04 -3.58 -6.73
C TYR A 69 -18.55 -3.33 -6.46
N ASN A 70 -17.93 -4.13 -5.58
CA ASN A 70 -16.48 -4.06 -5.36
C ASN A 70 -15.68 -4.45 -6.61
N THR A 71 -16.10 -5.48 -7.35
CA THR A 71 -15.47 -5.88 -8.62
C THR A 71 -15.47 -4.73 -9.62
N VAL A 72 -16.63 -4.07 -9.80
CA VAL A 72 -16.79 -2.92 -10.70
C VAL A 72 -15.89 -1.77 -10.28
N CYS A 73 -15.98 -1.34 -9.02
CA CYS A 73 -15.19 -0.21 -8.54
C CYS A 73 -13.68 -0.48 -8.62
N GLN A 74 -13.25 -1.71 -8.35
CA GLN A 74 -11.84 -2.09 -8.47
C GLN A 74 -11.35 -2.11 -9.92
N GLN A 75 -12.16 -2.62 -10.85
CA GLN A 75 -11.82 -2.56 -12.26
C GLN A 75 -11.71 -1.11 -12.77
N LEU A 76 -12.50 -0.18 -12.20
CA LEU A 76 -12.41 1.26 -12.46
C LEU A 76 -11.26 1.96 -11.71
N GLY A 77 -10.44 1.22 -10.94
CA GLY A 77 -9.29 1.75 -10.21
C GLY A 77 -9.57 2.26 -8.79
N TYR A 78 -10.81 2.13 -8.28
CA TYR A 78 -11.19 2.49 -6.92
C TYR A 78 -10.95 1.34 -5.94
N THR A 79 -10.85 1.64 -4.64
CA THR A 79 -10.57 0.60 -3.62
C THR A 79 -11.77 -0.30 -3.34
N GLY A 80 -12.99 0.19 -3.56
CA GLY A 80 -14.24 -0.55 -3.37
C GLY A 80 -15.48 0.32 -3.55
N ALA A 81 -16.65 -0.28 -3.34
CA ALA A 81 -17.94 0.39 -3.49
C ALA A 81 -18.51 0.89 -2.15
N ASP A 82 -19.17 2.06 -2.18
CA ASP A 82 -19.80 2.70 -1.03
C ASP A 82 -21.23 2.17 -0.79
N GLY A 83 -21.35 0.87 -0.54
CA GLY A 83 -22.62 0.18 -0.26
C GLY A 83 -23.11 -0.76 -1.36
N THR A 84 -24.31 -1.31 -1.20
CA THR A 84 -25.04 -2.08 -2.21
C THR A 84 -25.98 -1.12 -2.92
N GLY A 85 -25.69 -0.78 -4.17
CA GLY A 85 -26.36 0.30 -4.90
C GLY A 85 -27.86 0.06 -5.16
N SER A 86 -28.51 1.11 -5.67
CA SER A 86 -29.83 1.05 -6.30
C SER A 86 -29.71 0.40 -7.68
N TYR A 87 -30.83 0.05 -8.32
CA TYR A 87 -30.85 -0.42 -9.70
C TYR A 87 -32.01 0.18 -10.46
N VAL A 88 -31.81 0.37 -11.77
CA VAL A 88 -32.82 0.86 -12.71
C VAL A 88 -33.49 -0.35 -13.36
N THR A 89 -34.80 -0.46 -13.21
CA THR A 89 -35.63 -1.57 -13.72
C THR A 89 -36.24 -1.23 -15.08
N ASN A 90 -36.81 -2.22 -15.77
CA ASN A 90 -37.54 -2.07 -17.04
C ASN A 90 -36.65 -1.58 -18.21
N VAL A 91 -35.38 -1.97 -18.21
CA VAL A 91 -34.43 -1.69 -19.29
C VAL A 91 -34.42 -2.87 -20.26
N SER A 92 -35.15 -2.80 -21.35
CA SER A 92 -35.21 -3.89 -22.33
C SER A 92 -34.54 -3.52 -23.65
N VAL A 93 -34.23 -4.53 -24.47
CA VAL A 93 -33.64 -4.35 -25.82
C VAL A 93 -34.55 -3.50 -26.72
N ASN A 94 -35.85 -3.50 -26.45
CA ASN A 94 -36.86 -2.78 -27.23
C ASN A 94 -37.17 -1.38 -26.67
N ASN A 95 -36.79 -1.11 -25.42
CA ASN A 95 -37.05 0.15 -24.73
C ASN A 95 -35.73 0.90 -24.45
N VAL A 96 -34.95 1.11 -25.52
CA VAL A 96 -33.69 1.86 -25.46
C VAL A 96 -34.02 3.34 -25.29
N THR A 97 -33.99 3.84 -24.06
CA THR A 97 -34.52 5.17 -23.74
C THR A 97 -33.51 6.30 -23.97
N ASN A 98 -32.20 6.03 -24.09
CA ASN A 98 -31.10 7.00 -24.33
C ASN A 98 -29.72 6.31 -24.13
N ASP A 99 -28.61 7.07 -24.28
CA ASP A 99 -27.24 6.61 -23.98
C ASP A 99 -27.01 6.25 -22.50
N GLU A 100 -27.93 6.62 -21.60
CA GLU A 100 -27.89 6.27 -20.17
C GLU A 100 -28.24 4.80 -19.96
N PHE A 101 -29.23 4.28 -20.70
CA PHE A 101 -29.70 2.89 -20.64
C PHE A 101 -29.73 2.25 -22.04
N PRO A 102 -28.55 2.02 -22.65
CA PRO A 102 -28.44 1.32 -23.92
C PRO A 102 -28.96 -0.12 -23.78
N ALA A 103 -29.22 -0.77 -24.91
CA ALA A 103 -29.63 -2.18 -24.93
C ALA A 103 -28.68 -3.03 -24.05
N PRO A 104 -29.23 -3.88 -23.17
CA PRO A 104 -28.39 -4.75 -22.35
C PRO A 104 -27.53 -5.68 -23.19
N LEU A 105 -26.28 -5.85 -22.80
CA LEU A 105 -25.35 -6.81 -23.41
C LEU A 105 -25.14 -8.04 -22.54
N LEU A 106 -25.22 -7.86 -21.22
CA LEU A 106 -25.07 -8.93 -20.23
C LEU A 106 -26.31 -9.03 -19.37
N THR A 107 -26.70 -10.25 -19.01
CA THR A 107 -27.76 -10.52 -18.04
C THR A 107 -27.36 -11.62 -17.05
N GLY A 108 -28.07 -11.67 -15.92
CA GLY A 108 -27.81 -12.63 -14.86
C GLY A 108 -26.43 -12.49 -14.22
N VAL A 109 -25.84 -11.29 -14.26
CA VAL A 109 -24.48 -11.09 -13.76
C VAL A 109 -24.42 -11.26 -12.25
N GLN A 110 -23.58 -12.18 -11.78
CA GLN A 110 -23.39 -12.51 -10.37
C GLN A 110 -21.93 -12.85 -10.05
N CYS A 111 -21.38 -12.25 -9.00
CA CYS A 111 -20.00 -12.49 -8.58
C CYS A 111 -19.98 -13.27 -7.26
N SER A 112 -19.45 -14.50 -7.22
CA SER A 112 -19.32 -15.27 -5.97
C SER A 112 -18.19 -14.80 -5.07
N SER A 113 -17.28 -13.99 -5.60
CA SER A 113 -16.17 -13.35 -4.90
C SER A 113 -15.92 -11.99 -5.54
N VAL A 114 -15.06 -11.18 -4.93
CA VAL A 114 -14.54 -9.99 -5.62
C VAL A 114 -13.59 -10.49 -6.70
N TYR A 115 -13.76 -10.04 -7.93
CA TYR A 115 -12.83 -10.31 -9.02
C TYR A 115 -12.19 -8.99 -9.47
N PRO A 116 -10.99 -9.02 -10.07
CA PRO A 116 -10.37 -7.82 -10.61
C PRO A 116 -11.01 -7.35 -11.93
N HIS A 117 -11.88 -8.16 -12.54
CA HIS A 117 -12.51 -7.85 -13.82
C HIS A 117 -13.93 -8.46 -13.90
N LEU A 118 -14.93 -7.70 -14.36
CA LEU A 118 -16.35 -8.06 -14.32
C LEU A 118 -16.68 -9.30 -15.16
N LEU A 119 -16.03 -9.46 -16.32
CA LEU A 119 -16.19 -10.65 -17.16
C LEU A 119 -15.62 -11.95 -16.54
N ARG A 120 -15.15 -11.92 -15.29
CA ARG A 120 -14.84 -13.12 -14.49
C ARG A 120 -15.99 -13.57 -13.59
N CYS A 121 -17.00 -12.74 -13.43
CA CYS A 121 -18.23 -13.13 -12.75
C CYS A 121 -19.04 -14.09 -13.64
N GLY A 122 -20.03 -14.78 -13.08
CA GLY A 122 -20.99 -15.52 -13.90
C GLY A 122 -21.90 -14.54 -14.61
N TYR A 123 -22.10 -14.71 -15.92
CA TYR A 123 -23.00 -13.90 -16.75
C TYR A 123 -23.54 -14.71 -17.92
N THR A 124 -24.60 -14.21 -18.55
CA THR A 124 -25.16 -14.70 -19.81
C THR A 124 -25.15 -13.57 -20.85
N LEU A 125 -24.74 -13.85 -22.08
CA LEU A 125 -24.82 -12.88 -23.18
C LEU A 125 -26.28 -12.73 -23.62
N VAL A 126 -26.69 -11.48 -23.84
CA VAL A 126 -28.08 -11.18 -24.24
C VAL A 126 -28.41 -11.73 -25.63
N THR A 127 -27.43 -11.90 -26.51
CA THR A 127 -27.63 -12.56 -27.82
C THR A 127 -28.12 -14.00 -27.71
N ASP A 128 -27.94 -14.63 -26.55
CA ASP A 128 -28.26 -16.04 -26.33
C ASP A 128 -29.68 -16.22 -25.73
N VAL A 129 -30.43 -15.13 -25.52
CA VAL A 129 -31.78 -15.11 -24.92
C VAL A 129 -32.76 -14.27 -25.75
N MET A 130 -34.04 -14.68 -25.79
CA MET A 130 -35.10 -14.09 -26.63
C MET A 130 -36.25 -13.39 -25.86
N GLU A 131 -36.15 -13.22 -24.54
CA GLU A 131 -37.24 -12.66 -23.71
C GLU A 131 -36.75 -11.56 -22.75
N ASP A 132 -37.71 -10.80 -22.19
CA ASP A 132 -37.56 -9.57 -21.39
C ASP A 132 -36.31 -9.51 -20.51
N ILE A 133 -35.32 -8.78 -21.01
CA ILE A 133 -34.05 -8.57 -20.32
C ILE A 133 -34.23 -7.45 -19.30
N CYS A 134 -33.66 -7.62 -18.10
CA CYS A 134 -33.74 -6.64 -17.01
C CYS A 134 -35.16 -6.46 -16.41
N GLU A 135 -36.01 -7.51 -16.43
CA GLU A 135 -37.31 -7.55 -15.77
C GLU A 135 -37.35 -8.50 -14.54
N ASP A 136 -38.46 -8.52 -13.80
CA ASP A 136 -38.73 -9.43 -12.66
C ASP A 136 -37.65 -9.48 -11.57
N GLY A 137 -37.40 -8.33 -10.95
CA GLY A 137 -36.38 -8.24 -9.90
C GLY A 137 -34.97 -8.37 -10.46
N THR A 138 -34.75 -7.89 -11.68
CA THR A 138 -33.41 -7.62 -12.22
C THR A 138 -33.36 -6.17 -12.68
N GLY A 139 -32.16 -5.61 -12.82
CA GLY A 139 -32.01 -4.21 -13.23
C GLY A 139 -30.56 -3.83 -13.50
N VAL A 140 -30.36 -2.63 -14.03
CA VAL A 140 -29.03 -2.06 -14.26
C VAL A 140 -28.53 -1.46 -12.95
N PRO A 141 -27.39 -1.90 -12.39
CA PRO A 141 -26.92 -1.39 -11.12
C PRO A 141 -26.45 0.06 -11.26
N TYR A 142 -26.89 0.91 -10.33
CA TYR A 142 -26.32 2.22 -10.10
C TYR A 142 -25.20 2.06 -9.07
N VAL A 143 -23.97 2.25 -9.51
CA VAL A 143 -22.76 2.00 -8.72
C VAL A 143 -22.26 3.32 -8.15
N THR A 144 -21.83 3.31 -6.89
CA THR A 144 -21.11 4.42 -6.25
C THR A 144 -19.80 3.88 -5.68
N CYS A 145 -18.68 4.41 -6.15
CA CYS A 145 -17.34 4.04 -5.73
C CYS A 145 -16.81 4.99 -4.65
N MET A 146 -16.01 4.47 -3.74
CA MET A 146 -15.43 5.28 -2.66
C MET A 146 -14.47 6.32 -3.24
N SER A 147 -14.71 7.60 -2.96
CA SER A 147 -13.82 8.71 -3.33
C SER A 147 -12.55 8.79 -2.46
N SER A 148 -12.56 8.10 -1.31
CA SER A 148 -11.45 8.03 -0.37
C SER A 148 -10.97 6.58 -0.21
N ASN A 149 -9.65 6.41 -0.06
CA ASN A 149 -8.89 5.13 0.06
C ASN A 149 -9.26 4.26 1.28
N LEU A 150 -10.52 4.20 1.70
CA LEU A 150 -10.95 3.53 2.92
C LEU A 150 -11.98 2.45 2.61
N THR A 151 -11.51 1.38 1.95
CA THR A 151 -12.01 0.07 2.38
C THR A 151 -11.64 -0.12 3.86
N SER A 152 -12.31 -1.03 4.55
CA SER A 152 -11.90 -1.49 5.88
C SER A 152 -10.46 -2.05 5.94
N SER A 153 -9.74 -2.15 4.81
CA SER A 153 -8.34 -2.58 4.71
C SER A 153 -7.37 -1.58 4.05
N GLY A 154 -7.83 -0.49 3.44
CA GLY A 154 -7.00 0.41 2.61
C GLY A 154 -6.31 -0.27 1.42
N PRO A 155 -5.52 0.47 0.62
CA PRO A 155 -4.65 -0.12 -0.40
C PRO A 155 -3.49 -0.89 0.24
N TYR A 156 -3.08 -2.01 -0.38
CA TYR A 156 -1.97 -2.83 0.12
C TYR A 156 -0.65 -2.50 -0.59
N PRO A 157 0.50 -2.70 0.06
CA PRO A 157 1.83 -2.52 -0.55
C PRO A 157 1.99 -3.34 -1.84
N GLY A 158 2.36 -2.73 -2.96
CA GLY A 158 2.46 -3.41 -4.26
C GLY A 158 1.14 -3.51 -5.04
N GLN A 159 0.06 -2.91 -4.53
CA GLN A 159 -1.16 -2.72 -5.30
C GLN A 159 -0.89 -1.79 -6.48
N VAL A 160 -1.49 -2.11 -7.64
CA VAL A 160 -1.41 -1.32 -8.87
C VAL A 160 -2.80 -0.83 -9.27
N ALA A 161 -2.84 0.27 -10.01
CA ALA A 161 -4.06 0.84 -10.59
C ALA A 161 -3.70 1.71 -11.81
N LEU A 162 -4.63 1.81 -12.76
CA LEU A 162 -4.55 2.72 -13.89
C LEU A 162 -5.47 3.91 -13.63
N PHE A 163 -4.95 5.12 -13.78
CA PHE A 163 -5.71 6.36 -13.58
C PHE A 163 -5.61 7.28 -14.78
N TYR A 164 -6.63 8.12 -14.97
CA TYR A 164 -6.64 9.13 -16.03
C TYR A 164 -6.55 8.56 -17.46
N GLY A 165 -6.88 7.29 -17.64
CA GLY A 165 -7.22 6.75 -18.95
C GLY A 165 -8.62 7.20 -19.36
N GLU A 166 -8.90 7.12 -20.67
CA GLU A 166 -10.28 7.28 -21.14
C GLU A 166 -11.10 6.05 -20.73
N TRP A 167 -10.48 4.86 -20.81
CA TRP A 167 -11.09 3.57 -20.51
C TRP A 167 -10.46 2.86 -19.31
N SER A 168 -11.19 1.93 -18.69
CA SER A 168 -10.71 1.18 -17.52
C SER A 168 -9.50 0.30 -17.79
N SER A 169 -9.23 -0.05 -19.05
CA SER A 169 -8.08 -0.83 -19.47
C SER A 169 -6.83 0.01 -19.73
N GLU A 170 -6.88 1.33 -19.56
CA GLU A 170 -5.74 2.19 -19.84
C GLU A 170 -5.53 3.30 -18.81
N GLY A 171 -4.35 3.89 -18.83
CA GLY A 171 -4.07 5.07 -18.02
C GLY A 171 -2.64 5.14 -17.50
N LEU A 172 -2.41 6.15 -16.69
CA LEU A 172 -1.21 6.33 -15.90
C LEU A 172 -1.10 5.20 -14.86
N LEU A 173 -0.03 4.40 -14.95
CA LEU A 173 0.28 3.35 -14.00
C LEU A 173 0.71 3.94 -12.65
N GLN A 174 -0.06 3.62 -11.61
CA GLN A 174 0.30 3.91 -10.22
C GLN A 174 0.52 2.62 -9.43
N VAL A 175 1.47 2.68 -8.50
CA VAL A 175 1.79 1.62 -7.54
C VAL A 175 1.76 2.19 -6.11
N TYR A 176 1.17 1.43 -5.19
CA TYR A 176 1.11 1.81 -3.78
C TYR A 176 2.31 1.26 -3.02
N LEU A 177 3.22 2.13 -2.59
CA LEU A 177 4.44 1.79 -1.85
C LEU A 177 4.65 2.77 -0.71
N ASN A 178 5.21 2.31 0.42
CA ASN A 178 5.54 3.18 1.56
C ASN A 178 4.37 4.10 1.97
N ASN A 179 3.16 3.55 2.02
CA ASN A 179 1.91 4.22 2.35
C ASN A 179 1.51 5.38 1.42
N ARG A 180 1.97 5.37 0.16
CA ARG A 180 1.66 6.42 -0.82
C ARG A 180 1.62 5.87 -2.25
N TRP A 181 0.63 6.35 -3.01
CA TRP A 181 0.59 6.15 -4.46
C TRP A 181 1.69 6.92 -5.17
N GLY A 182 2.40 6.25 -6.05
CA GLY A 182 3.40 6.85 -6.93
C GLY A 182 3.45 6.17 -8.29
N THR A 183 4.28 6.69 -9.19
CA THR A 183 4.35 6.26 -10.59
C THR A 183 5.56 5.38 -10.86
N VAL A 184 5.57 4.76 -12.05
CA VAL A 184 6.65 3.91 -12.54
C VAL A 184 7.34 4.64 -13.68
N CYS A 185 8.67 4.64 -13.68
CA CYS A 185 9.47 5.20 -14.76
C CYS A 185 9.43 4.27 -15.98
N SER A 186 9.24 4.87 -17.16
CA SER A 186 9.21 4.19 -18.46
C SER A 186 10.60 3.76 -18.92
N GLU A 187 11.65 4.36 -18.38
CA GLU A 187 13.02 3.87 -18.55
C GLU A 187 13.13 2.47 -17.93
N PHE A 188 13.49 1.48 -18.75
CA PHE A 188 13.54 0.05 -18.43
C PHE A 188 12.20 -0.65 -18.18
N PHE A 189 11.07 0.05 -18.35
CA PHE A 189 9.77 -0.62 -18.42
C PHE A 189 9.65 -1.39 -19.73
N THR A 190 9.09 -2.60 -19.67
CA THR A 190 8.91 -3.49 -20.81
C THR A 190 7.47 -3.99 -20.92
N LEU A 191 7.09 -4.54 -22.07
CA LEU A 191 5.79 -5.21 -22.21
C LEU A 191 5.61 -6.36 -21.21
N ALA A 192 6.67 -7.09 -20.86
CA ALA A 192 6.62 -8.14 -19.83
C ALA A 192 6.24 -7.59 -18.44
N ASN A 193 6.71 -6.38 -18.11
CA ASN A 193 6.27 -5.67 -16.91
C ASN A 193 4.81 -5.22 -17.04
N GLY A 194 4.42 -4.73 -18.21
CA GLY A 194 3.03 -4.41 -18.54
C GLY A 194 2.09 -5.60 -18.39
N ASP A 195 2.47 -6.77 -18.91
CA ASP A 195 1.71 -8.02 -18.79
C ASP A 195 1.46 -8.37 -17.32
N SER A 196 2.50 -8.27 -16.48
CA SER A 196 2.37 -8.50 -15.04
C SER A 196 1.36 -7.56 -14.38
N VAL A 197 1.41 -6.27 -14.72
CA VAL A 197 0.46 -5.26 -14.23
C VAL A 197 -0.96 -5.56 -14.73
N CYS A 198 -1.14 -5.79 -16.03
CA CYS A 198 -2.43 -6.08 -16.63
C CYS A 198 -3.05 -7.35 -16.04
N GLN A 199 -2.26 -8.40 -15.83
CA GLN A 199 -2.70 -9.64 -15.20
C GLN A 199 -3.08 -9.44 -13.73
N GLN A 200 -2.32 -8.63 -12.98
CA GLN A 200 -2.68 -8.26 -11.60
C GLN A 200 -4.02 -7.50 -11.55
N LEU A 201 -4.31 -6.67 -12.55
CA LEU A 201 -5.58 -5.95 -12.74
C LEU A 201 -6.69 -6.81 -13.37
N GLY A 202 -6.44 -8.09 -13.64
CA GLY A 202 -7.45 -9.00 -14.18
C GLY A 202 -7.58 -9.02 -15.70
N TYR A 203 -6.86 -8.15 -16.39
CA TYR A 203 -6.67 -8.17 -17.85
C TYR A 203 -5.78 -9.34 -18.28
N THR A 204 -5.68 -9.58 -19.58
CA THR A 204 -4.89 -10.70 -20.13
C THR A 204 -3.43 -10.31 -20.30
N ASN A 205 -3.15 -9.24 -21.05
CA ASN A 205 -1.80 -8.77 -21.40
C ASN A 205 -1.79 -7.26 -21.65
N ALA A 206 -0.60 -6.66 -21.66
CA ALA A 206 -0.36 -5.31 -22.13
C ALA A 206 -0.34 -5.27 -23.67
N LEU A 207 -1.06 -4.31 -24.23
CA LEU A 207 -1.05 -3.99 -25.65
C LEU A 207 -0.01 -2.92 -25.98
N TYR A 208 0.13 -1.93 -25.11
CA TYR A 208 1.01 -0.79 -25.32
C TYR A 208 1.47 -0.21 -23.99
N TYR A 209 2.67 0.39 -24.00
CA TYR A 209 3.12 1.28 -22.96
C TYR A 209 3.92 2.45 -23.56
N GLY A 210 3.97 3.58 -22.87
CA GLY A 210 4.79 4.71 -23.29
C GLY A 210 4.96 5.78 -22.22
N PRO A 211 5.87 6.74 -22.44
CA PRO A 211 6.02 7.88 -21.56
C PRO A 211 4.79 8.78 -21.62
N TYR A 212 4.42 9.37 -20.49
CA TYR A 212 3.22 10.19 -20.35
C TYR A 212 3.49 11.39 -19.47
N SER A 213 3.22 12.60 -19.98
CA SER A 213 3.64 13.84 -19.32
C SER A 213 2.50 14.81 -18.99
N GLN A 214 1.28 14.32 -18.76
CA GLN A 214 0.14 15.25 -18.63
C GLN A 214 -0.17 15.66 -17.18
N TYR A 215 0.24 14.89 -16.18
CA TYR A 215 -0.11 15.16 -14.78
C TYR A 215 1.12 15.56 -13.95
N GLY A 216 0.90 16.43 -12.96
CA GLY A 216 1.94 17.12 -12.19
C GLY A 216 2.85 16.19 -11.37
N ILE A 217 3.75 16.80 -10.59
CA ILE A 217 4.79 16.11 -9.83
C ILE A 217 4.18 15.05 -8.89
N ARG A 218 4.39 13.78 -9.22
CA ARG A 218 4.09 12.61 -8.39
C ARG A 218 5.38 11.94 -7.93
N TRP A 219 5.29 11.15 -6.87
CA TRP A 219 6.43 10.35 -6.41
C TRP A 219 6.66 9.23 -7.42
N ILE A 220 7.80 9.24 -8.11
CA ILE A 220 8.20 8.13 -8.98
C ILE A 220 8.88 7.09 -8.10
N TRP A 221 8.28 5.92 -7.97
CA TRP A 221 8.81 4.87 -7.12
C TRP A 221 9.85 4.04 -7.86
N LEU A 222 9.48 3.49 -9.01
CA LEU A 222 10.22 2.40 -9.65
C LEU A 222 10.95 2.87 -10.91
N ARG A 223 12.15 2.34 -11.13
CA ARG A 223 12.96 2.50 -12.36
C ARG A 223 13.66 1.20 -12.72
N GLU A 224 14.29 0.56 -11.73
CA GLU A 224 14.97 -0.72 -11.94
C GLU A 224 13.95 -1.88 -11.88
N LEU A 225 13.51 -2.30 -13.07
CA LEU A 225 12.54 -3.38 -13.26
C LEU A 225 13.22 -4.60 -13.91
N ASN A 226 12.73 -5.80 -13.61
CA ASN A 226 13.11 -7.01 -14.33
C ASN A 226 12.45 -7.02 -15.71
N ALA A 227 13.26 -6.79 -16.76
CA ALA A 227 12.83 -6.76 -18.15
C ALA A 227 12.22 -8.08 -18.67
N THR A 228 12.43 -9.19 -17.95
CA THR A 228 11.95 -10.54 -18.33
C THR A 228 10.93 -11.10 -17.35
N CYS A 229 10.23 -10.21 -16.63
CA CYS A 229 9.25 -10.64 -15.63
C CYS A 229 8.14 -11.51 -16.25
N ASN A 230 7.82 -12.62 -15.60
CA ASN A 230 6.76 -13.55 -16.01
C ASN A 230 5.75 -13.84 -14.90
N SER A 231 5.80 -13.07 -13.80
CA SER A 231 4.83 -13.17 -12.70
C SER A 231 3.56 -12.41 -13.06
N SER A 232 2.41 -12.89 -12.62
CA SER A 232 1.15 -12.15 -12.64
C SER A 232 1.01 -11.14 -11.49
N CYS A 233 1.99 -11.08 -10.58
CA CYS A 233 2.07 -10.08 -9.53
C CYS A 233 3.24 -9.14 -9.82
N PHE A 234 2.95 -7.86 -10.03
CA PHE A 234 3.95 -6.89 -10.43
C PHE A 234 5.06 -6.69 -9.38
N LYS A 235 4.74 -6.92 -8.10
CA LYS A 235 5.71 -6.90 -7.00
C LYS A 235 6.92 -7.82 -7.19
N ASP A 236 6.78 -8.89 -7.97
CA ASP A 236 7.86 -9.85 -8.22
C ASP A 236 8.77 -9.40 -9.39
N CYS A 237 8.38 -8.33 -10.09
CA CYS A 237 9.14 -7.76 -11.19
C CYS A 237 10.14 -6.69 -10.75
N TYR A 238 10.19 -6.33 -9.47
CA TYR A 238 11.07 -5.27 -8.99
C TYR A 238 11.47 -5.48 -7.52
N THR A 239 12.56 -4.85 -7.12
CA THR A 239 12.90 -4.71 -5.69
C THR A 239 12.33 -3.39 -5.19
N ALA A 240 11.47 -3.44 -4.17
CA ALA A 240 10.84 -2.23 -3.63
C ALA A 240 11.91 -1.25 -3.10
N PRO A 241 11.96 -0.02 -3.61
CA PRO A 241 12.98 0.94 -3.21
C PRO A 241 12.66 1.54 -1.84
N THR A 242 13.70 1.89 -1.08
CA THR A 242 13.58 2.53 0.24
C THR A 242 13.32 4.03 0.15
N ILE A 243 13.64 4.65 -0.99
CA ILE A 243 13.44 6.08 -1.28
C ILE A 243 12.81 6.26 -2.66
N ARG A 244 12.22 7.44 -2.90
CA ARG A 244 11.73 7.83 -4.22
C ARG A 244 12.88 7.83 -5.24
N ASN A 245 12.60 7.44 -6.47
CA ASN A 245 13.50 7.66 -7.59
C ASN A 245 13.63 9.17 -7.91
N ILE A 246 14.88 9.64 -8.06
CA ILE A 246 15.23 11.03 -8.38
C ILE A 246 15.77 11.22 -9.81
N TYR A 247 15.99 10.13 -10.55
CA TYR A 247 16.58 10.16 -11.88
C TYR A 247 15.53 10.28 -12.98
N CYS A 248 14.29 9.87 -12.71
CA CYS A 248 13.16 10.06 -13.60
C CYS A 248 12.37 11.32 -13.24
N SER A 249 11.78 11.92 -14.25
CA SER A 249 10.85 13.04 -14.17
C SER A 249 9.42 12.58 -14.45
N ASN A 250 8.43 13.45 -14.23
CA ASN A 250 7.05 13.15 -14.57
C ASN A 250 6.79 13.00 -16.09
N ARG A 251 7.77 13.31 -16.94
CA ARG A 251 7.69 13.01 -18.38
C ARG A 251 7.94 11.54 -18.68
N ASP A 252 8.55 10.85 -17.73
CA ASP A 252 8.95 9.46 -17.85
C ASP A 252 7.91 8.53 -17.22
N ASP A 253 6.76 9.04 -16.74
CA ASP A 253 5.72 8.19 -16.15
C ASP A 253 5.15 7.22 -17.19
N VAL A 254 4.90 5.97 -16.80
CA VAL A 254 4.32 4.94 -17.67
C VAL A 254 2.82 5.15 -17.84
N TYR A 255 2.38 5.34 -19.08
CA TYR A 255 1.02 5.05 -19.51
C TYR A 255 0.97 3.63 -20.05
N LEU A 256 -0.05 2.88 -19.64
CA LEU A 256 -0.22 1.47 -19.99
C LEU A 256 -1.60 1.27 -20.62
N VAL A 257 -1.68 0.42 -21.64
CA VAL A 257 -2.93 -0.06 -22.24
C VAL A 257 -2.95 -1.58 -22.12
N CYS A 258 -3.98 -2.11 -21.48
CA CYS A 258 -4.24 -3.53 -21.29
C CYS A 258 -5.28 -4.03 -22.30
N THR A 259 -5.29 -5.34 -22.50
CA THR A 259 -6.31 -6.03 -23.30
C THR A 259 -6.89 -7.20 -22.53
N PHE A 260 -8.15 -7.52 -22.80
CA PHE A 260 -8.84 -8.67 -22.25
C PHE A 260 -9.28 -9.66 -23.34
N ASP A 261 -8.89 -10.91 -23.18
CA ASP A 261 -9.27 -12.03 -24.03
C ASP A 261 -9.93 -13.12 -23.18
N THR A 262 -11.22 -13.36 -23.44
CA THR A 262 -12.04 -14.35 -22.74
C THR A 262 -11.60 -15.79 -22.99
N THR A 263 -10.86 -16.07 -24.07
CA THR A 263 -10.40 -17.43 -24.40
C THR A 263 -9.20 -17.88 -23.57
N ARG A 264 -8.49 -16.92 -22.95
CA ARG A 264 -7.38 -17.18 -22.03
C ARG A 264 -7.81 -17.13 -20.56
N TYR A 265 -9.12 -17.28 -20.32
CA TYR A 265 -9.71 -17.24 -18.99
C TYR A 265 -9.34 -18.49 -18.19
N ASP A 266 -8.56 -18.32 -17.13
CA ASP A 266 -8.43 -19.31 -16.06
C ASP A 266 -9.48 -19.03 -14.98
N SER A 267 -10.57 -19.81 -15.02
CA SER A 267 -11.69 -19.73 -14.08
C SER A 267 -11.32 -20.08 -12.64
N SER A 268 -10.09 -20.58 -12.39
CA SER A 268 -9.63 -20.98 -11.07
C SER A 268 -8.98 -19.86 -10.25
N LEU A 269 -8.90 -18.62 -10.78
CA LEU A 269 -8.27 -17.48 -10.11
C LEU A 269 -9.30 -16.51 -9.49
N PRO A 270 -9.81 -16.77 -8.26
CA PRO A 270 -10.45 -15.74 -7.47
C PRO A 270 -9.44 -14.63 -7.13
N TYR A 271 -9.92 -13.43 -6.79
CA TYR A 271 -9.10 -12.46 -6.08
C TYR A 271 -8.62 -13.13 -4.78
N GLY A 272 -7.32 -13.37 -4.68
CA GLY A 272 -6.77 -14.30 -3.69
C GLY A 272 -5.28 -14.61 -3.86
N ARG A 273 -4.68 -14.34 -5.04
CA ARG A 273 -3.23 -14.11 -5.09
C ARG A 273 -2.94 -12.77 -4.46
N ASN A 274 -2.55 -12.80 -3.19
CA ASN A 274 -2.16 -11.61 -2.46
C ASN A 274 -0.85 -11.08 -3.06
N CYS A 275 -0.96 -10.22 -4.06
CA CYS A 275 0.17 -9.50 -4.63
C CYS A 275 0.71 -8.43 -3.66
N SER A 276 0.33 -8.48 -2.37
CA SER A 276 0.93 -7.62 -1.36
C SER A 276 2.42 -7.90 -1.22
N LEU A 277 3.22 -6.84 -1.22
CA LEU A 277 4.58 -6.90 -0.74
C LEU A 277 4.53 -7.30 0.74
N GLU A 278 5.08 -8.46 1.04
CA GLU A 278 5.48 -8.77 2.40
C GLU A 278 6.66 -7.86 2.67
N TYR A 279 6.45 -6.75 3.39
CA TYR A 279 7.58 -6.15 4.10
C TYR A 279 8.15 -7.29 4.93
N GLY A 280 9.39 -7.68 4.67
CA GLY A 280 10.04 -8.75 5.41
C GLY A 280 9.84 -8.45 6.89
N THR A 281 8.85 -9.10 7.50
CA THR A 281 8.70 -9.05 8.94
C THR A 281 10.01 -9.65 9.40
N LEU A 282 10.74 -8.91 10.23
CA LEU A 282 11.82 -9.52 10.98
C LEU A 282 11.20 -10.78 11.55
N THR A 283 11.67 -11.94 11.12
CA THR A 283 11.00 -13.20 11.46
C THR A 283 10.85 -13.24 12.97
N ALA A 284 9.86 -13.96 13.50
CA ALA A 284 9.70 -14.06 14.96
C ALA A 284 11.04 -14.44 15.65
N ALA A 285 11.89 -15.21 14.95
CA ALA A 285 13.27 -15.49 15.35
C ALA A 285 14.17 -14.25 15.41
N PHE A 286 14.18 -13.37 14.40
CA PHE A 286 14.99 -12.15 14.41
C PHE A 286 14.52 -11.13 15.46
N ILE A 287 13.20 -10.97 15.64
CA ILE A 287 12.65 -10.14 16.72
C ILE A 287 13.04 -10.73 18.08
N ALA A 288 12.97 -12.05 18.25
CA ALA A 288 13.41 -12.70 19.49
C ALA A 288 14.90 -12.46 19.77
N VAL A 289 15.77 -12.54 18.75
CA VAL A 289 17.20 -12.24 18.89
C VAL A 289 17.44 -10.78 19.31
N LEU A 290 16.74 -9.81 18.70
CA LEU A 290 16.82 -8.41 19.09
C LEU A 290 16.34 -8.18 20.53
N MET A 291 15.26 -8.83 20.94
CA MET A 291 14.74 -8.76 22.31
C MET A 291 15.72 -9.36 23.33
N ILE A 292 16.36 -10.48 23.01
CA ILE A 292 17.40 -11.10 23.86
C ILE A 292 18.59 -10.16 24.01
N LEU A 293 19.09 -9.60 22.90
CA LEU A 293 20.18 -8.63 22.92
C LEU A 293 19.85 -7.41 23.77
N PHE A 294 18.64 -6.86 23.63
CA PHE A 294 18.17 -5.75 24.45
C PHE A 294 18.12 -6.11 25.94
N CYS A 295 17.56 -7.28 26.30
CA CYS A 295 17.53 -7.76 27.67
C CYS A 295 18.94 -7.95 28.27
N LEU A 296 19.89 -8.47 27.48
CA LEU A 296 21.29 -8.61 27.92
C LEU A 296 21.92 -7.24 28.20
N ILE A 297 21.74 -6.27 27.30
CA ILE A 297 22.24 -4.90 27.47
C ILE A 297 21.65 -4.27 28.74
N VAL A 298 20.33 -4.38 28.94
CA VAL A 298 19.66 -3.86 30.14
C VAL A 298 20.19 -4.55 31.41
N SER A 299 20.39 -5.88 31.38
CA SER A 299 20.93 -6.61 32.53
C SER A 299 22.35 -6.16 32.89
N VAL A 300 23.22 -5.92 31.91
CA VAL A 300 24.57 -5.40 32.12
C VAL A 300 24.52 -4.00 32.73
N TYR A 301 23.64 -3.13 32.23
CA TYR A 301 23.44 -1.80 32.78
C TYR A 301 22.99 -1.82 34.24
N ILE A 302 22.05 -2.71 34.59
CA ILE A 302 21.58 -2.89 35.97
C ILE A 302 22.72 -3.38 36.86
N ILE A 303 23.52 -4.35 36.42
CA ILE A 303 24.68 -4.85 37.18
C ILE A 303 25.68 -3.71 37.42
N ILE A 304 26.02 -2.93 36.38
CA ILE A 304 26.93 -1.78 36.52
C ILE A 304 26.37 -0.77 37.52
N PHE A 305 25.07 -0.49 37.47
CA PHE A 305 24.41 0.41 38.40
C PHE A 305 24.48 -0.11 39.85
N ILE A 306 24.15 -1.38 40.08
CA ILE A 306 24.26 -2.03 41.40
C ILE A 306 25.70 -1.96 41.90
N MET A 307 26.69 -2.28 41.06
CA MET A 307 28.10 -2.22 41.42
C MET A 307 28.51 -0.80 41.84
N ARG A 308 28.05 0.25 41.13
CA ARG A 308 28.30 1.64 41.55
C ARG A 308 27.68 1.96 42.91
N VAL A 309 26.46 1.50 43.17
CA VAL A 309 25.79 1.69 44.47
C VAL A 309 26.54 0.96 45.58
N VAL A 310 26.95 -0.29 45.35
CA VAL A 310 27.71 -1.10 46.32
C VAL A 310 29.07 -0.47 46.62
N VAL A 311 29.82 -0.06 45.60
CA VAL A 311 31.11 0.63 45.78
C VAL A 311 30.93 1.93 46.55
N ALA A 312 29.90 2.73 46.25
CA ALA A 312 29.59 3.95 46.99
C ALA A 312 29.23 3.66 48.45
N ALA A 313 28.43 2.62 48.71
CA ALA A 313 28.08 2.18 50.07
C ALA A 313 29.31 1.69 50.84
N TYR A 314 30.16 0.90 50.20
CA TYR A 314 31.42 0.42 50.76
C TYR A 314 32.33 1.60 51.16
N HIS A 315 32.58 2.55 50.26
CA HIS A 315 33.34 3.76 50.57
C HIS A 315 32.72 4.56 51.72
N LYS A 316 31.39 4.66 51.77
CA LYS A 316 30.68 5.33 52.87
C LYS A 316 30.91 4.63 54.20
N THR A 317 30.87 3.30 54.25
CA THR A 317 31.14 2.52 55.47
C THR A 317 32.57 2.66 55.95
N GLU A 318 33.56 2.60 55.07
CA GLU A 318 34.96 2.85 55.43
C GLU A 318 35.18 4.27 55.95
N HIS A 319 34.51 5.26 55.34
CA HIS A 319 34.55 6.64 55.83
C HIS A 319 33.93 6.78 57.24
N TYR A 320 32.87 6.02 57.56
CA TYR A 320 32.32 5.96 58.92
C TYR A 320 33.29 5.33 59.92
N LYS A 321 33.92 4.20 59.57
CA LYS A 321 34.92 3.53 60.44
C LYS A 321 36.11 4.44 60.74
N LEU A 322 36.63 5.16 59.73
CA LEU A 322 37.73 6.12 59.90
C LEU A 322 37.34 7.33 60.76
N LYS A 323 36.09 7.79 60.69
CA LYS A 323 35.58 8.84 61.58
C LYS A 323 35.45 8.34 63.02
N ASP A 324 34.90 7.15 63.22
CA ASP A 324 34.73 6.56 64.55
C ASP A 324 36.08 6.29 65.23
N LYS A 325 37.08 5.77 64.50
CA LYS A 325 38.45 5.60 65.01
C LYS A 325 39.07 6.94 65.42
N ARG A 326 38.85 8.01 64.63
CA ARG A 326 39.27 9.38 65.01
C ARG A 326 38.54 9.93 66.24
N HIS A 327 37.28 9.58 66.45
CA HIS A 327 36.54 9.97 67.66
C HIS A 327 36.98 9.19 68.90
N ARG A 328 37.26 7.89 68.77
CA ARG A 328 37.81 7.07 69.85
C ARG A 328 39.20 7.52 70.28
N ASN A 329 40.11 7.78 69.36
CA ASN A 329 41.45 8.32 69.69
C ASN A 329 41.33 9.65 70.44
N ARG A 330 40.49 10.58 69.97
CA ARG A 330 40.28 11.86 70.68
C ARG A 330 39.68 11.73 72.08
N ARG A 331 38.86 10.71 72.35
CA ARG A 331 38.39 10.43 73.72
C ARG A 331 39.53 9.90 74.58
N HIS A 332 40.33 8.98 74.05
CA HIS A 332 41.49 8.43 74.76
C HIS A 332 42.50 9.52 75.14
N ASP A 333 42.81 10.44 74.21
CA ASP A 333 43.69 11.59 74.47
C ASP A 333 43.11 12.50 75.57
N PHE A 334 41.79 12.67 75.60
CA PHE A 334 41.10 13.48 76.60
C PHE A 334 41.05 12.81 77.98
N ASP A 335 40.82 11.50 78.03
CA ASP A 335 40.80 10.71 79.27
C ASP A 335 42.21 10.61 79.88
N GLU A 336 43.25 10.48 79.05
CA GLU A 336 44.66 10.52 79.47
C GLU A 336 45.04 11.89 80.03
N TYR A 337 44.65 12.98 79.36
CA TYR A 337 44.81 14.34 79.89
C TYR A 337 44.08 14.54 81.22
N ARG A 338 42.86 14.00 81.37
CA ARG A 338 42.10 14.06 82.62
C ARG A 338 42.76 13.28 83.76
N SER A 339 43.28 12.08 83.49
CA SER A 339 44.02 11.30 84.49
C SER A 339 45.27 12.03 85.00
N SER A 340 45.98 12.74 84.11
CA SER A 340 47.16 13.54 84.49
C SER A 340 46.80 14.74 85.39
N LEU A 341 45.59 15.29 85.24
CA LEU A 341 45.08 16.35 86.12
C LEU A 341 44.68 15.81 87.50
N ASP A 342 44.03 14.64 87.55
CA ASP A 342 43.63 13.99 88.81
C ASP A 342 44.86 13.52 89.62
N GLU A 343 45.92 13.03 88.96
CA GLU A 343 47.19 12.63 89.60
C GLU A 343 47.93 13.84 90.19
N ASN A 344 48.00 14.96 89.44
CA ASN A 344 48.56 16.22 89.95
C ASN A 344 47.72 16.82 91.09
N SER A 345 46.40 16.62 91.09
CA SER A 345 45.50 17.01 92.18
C SER A 345 45.75 16.21 93.47
N MET A 346 46.13 14.93 93.39
CA MET A 346 46.47 14.12 94.57
C MET A 346 47.87 14.43 95.12
N ILE A 347 48.82 14.78 94.25
CA ILE A 347 50.17 15.19 94.69
C ILE A 347 50.10 16.49 95.49
N LEU A 348 49.25 17.43 95.09
CA LEU A 348 49.03 18.69 95.83
C LEU A 348 48.33 18.51 97.19
N SER A 349 47.62 17.40 97.44
CA SER A 349 47.02 17.14 98.77
C SER A 349 47.94 16.39 99.74
N ASN A 350 48.97 15.70 99.25
CA ASN A 350 49.90 14.93 100.08
C ASN A 350 51.20 15.66 100.43
N ASP A 351 51.51 16.80 99.81
CA ASP A 351 52.69 17.61 100.14
C ASP A 351 52.45 18.64 101.27
N TYR A 352 51.26 18.59 101.90
CA TYR A 352 50.94 19.32 103.13
C TYR A 352 50.70 18.34 104.28
N THR A 353 51.67 17.50 104.64
CA THR A 353 51.87 17.08 106.04
C THR A 353 53.26 16.48 106.20
N VAL A 354 53.96 16.93 107.26
CA VAL A 354 55.30 16.49 107.74
C VAL A 354 56.51 17.28 107.21
N LYS A 355 56.72 18.48 107.75
CA LYS A 355 57.70 18.70 108.85
C LYS A 355 57.56 20.10 109.48
N ASP A 356 57.52 20.06 110.82
CA ASP A 356 57.58 21.08 111.87
C ASP A 356 56.41 22.07 112.06
#